data_AF-A0A932XWS7-F1
#
_entry.id   AF-A0A932XWS7-F1
#
_cell.length_a   1.000
_cell.length_b   1.000
_cell.length_c   1.000
_cell.angle_alpha   90.00
_cell.angle_beta   90.00
_cell.angle_gamma   90.00
#
_symmetry.space_group_name_H-M   'P 1'
#
loop_
_entity.id
_entity.type
_entity.pdbx_description
1 polymer ?
#
loop_
_entity_poly.entity_id
_entity_poly.type
_entity_poly.pdbx_seq_one_letter_code
_entity_poly.pdbx_strand_id
1 'polypeptide(L)'
;MLDVFGSIQAALREPLGAFLLGLIVGSYLNVVALRWGERNDVKGGRSRCSHCQRPLRWWELIPLVSYVLLRGQCARCGHRLSPRYPLVELGTAVTFTLLAGASDDLVQFVALIVVASLLIVLALIDLDQGILPDQLTLGGSTVVVLYLVATGNSSLLTLPRRQAGPHSDLTTGSGGSSSASVHLGFSSSSPGEKAWAWAT
;
A
#
# COMPACT_ATOMS: atom_id res chain seq x y z
N MET A 1 -11.52 -34.54 8.42
CA MET A 1 -11.59 -33.42 7.44
C MET A 1 -11.58 -32.06 8.14
N LEU A 2 -12.31 -31.89 9.25
CA LEU A 2 -12.28 -30.68 10.07
C LEU A 2 -10.91 -30.42 10.75
N ASP A 3 -10.20 -31.48 11.16
CA ASP A 3 -8.88 -31.32 11.82
C ASP A 3 -7.79 -30.79 10.89
N VAL A 4 -7.84 -31.16 9.61
CA VAL A 4 -6.90 -30.67 8.60
C VAL A 4 -7.12 -29.18 8.34
N PHE A 5 -8.39 -28.75 8.29
CA PHE A 5 -8.74 -27.36 8.08
C PHE A 5 -8.30 -26.48 9.27
N GLY A 6 -8.51 -26.95 10.50
CA GLY A 6 -8.02 -26.28 11.72
C GLY A 6 -6.49 -26.22 11.78
N SER A 7 -5.80 -27.29 11.36
CA SER A 7 -4.34 -27.33 11.32
C SER A 7 -3.77 -26.33 10.31
N ILE A 8 -4.39 -26.20 9.12
CA ILE A 8 -4.00 -25.23 8.10
C ILE A 8 -4.28 -23.80 8.58
N GLN A 9 -5.44 -23.57 9.22
CA GLN A 9 -5.79 -22.27 9.80
C GLN A 9 -4.78 -21.80 10.85
N ALA A 10 -4.40 -22.70 11.75
CA ALA A 10 -3.36 -22.42 12.74
C ALA A 10 -2.02 -22.13 12.04
N ALA A 11 -1.56 -23.03 11.16
CA ALA A 11 -0.28 -22.89 10.48
C ALA A 11 -0.14 -21.58 9.68
N LEU A 12 -1.21 -21.08 9.06
CA LEU A 12 -1.19 -19.83 8.30
C LEU A 12 -1.15 -18.58 9.19
N ARG A 13 -1.75 -18.66 10.38
CA ARG A 13 -1.80 -17.53 11.33
C ARG A 13 -0.65 -17.54 12.34
N GLU A 14 0.02 -18.66 12.52
CA GLU A 14 1.29 -18.68 13.24
C GLU A 14 2.27 -17.70 12.60
N PRO A 15 3.06 -16.96 13.40
CA PRO A 15 3.89 -15.86 12.91
C PRO A 15 4.87 -16.33 11.84
N LEU A 16 5.41 -17.54 11.97
CA LEU A 16 6.31 -18.13 10.97
C LEU A 16 5.59 -18.40 9.64
N GLY A 17 4.37 -18.95 9.68
CA GLY A 17 3.60 -19.23 8.47
C GLY A 17 3.20 -17.95 7.74
N ALA A 18 2.72 -16.94 8.49
CA ALA A 18 2.40 -15.62 7.96
C ALA A 18 3.63 -14.92 7.35
N PHE A 19 4.78 -15.01 8.02
CA PHE A 19 6.05 -14.46 7.52
C PHE A 19 6.48 -15.11 6.20
N LEU A 20 6.48 -16.45 6.13
CA LEU A 20 6.84 -17.18 4.91
C LEU A 20 5.86 -16.87 3.76
N LEU A 21 4.56 -16.82 4.06
CA LEU A 21 3.55 -16.42 3.09
C LEU A 21 3.82 -15.01 2.57
N GLY A 22 4.13 -14.07 3.45
CA GLY A 22 4.43 -12.69 3.07
C GLY A 22 5.72 -12.56 2.25
N LEU A 23 6.74 -13.41 2.45
CA LEU A 23 7.91 -13.46 1.56
C LEU A 23 7.54 -13.90 0.14
N ILE A 24 6.71 -14.94 0.03
CA ILE A 24 6.26 -15.46 -1.27
C ILE A 24 5.41 -14.42 -1.98
N VAL A 25 4.41 -13.87 -1.28
CA VAL A 25 3.51 -12.86 -1.83
C VAL A 25 4.28 -11.59 -2.18
N GLY A 26 5.14 -11.08 -1.30
CA GLY A 26 5.95 -9.89 -1.54
C GLY A 26 6.82 -10.00 -2.80
N SER A 27 7.37 -11.18 -3.08
CA SER A 27 8.14 -11.43 -4.31
C SER A 27 7.25 -11.30 -5.56
N TYR A 28 6.03 -11.84 -5.51
CA TYR A 28 5.04 -11.70 -6.58
C TYR A 28 4.58 -10.24 -6.77
N LEU A 29 4.28 -9.52 -5.68
CA LEU A 29 3.84 -8.12 -5.74
C LEU A 29 4.88 -7.23 -6.42
N ASN A 30 6.17 -7.48 -6.17
CA ASN A 30 7.24 -6.74 -6.80
C ASN A 30 7.27 -6.96 -8.33
N VAL A 31 7.05 -8.20 -8.79
CA VAL A 31 6.91 -8.50 -10.23
C VAL A 31 5.69 -7.80 -10.83
N VAL A 32 4.56 -7.76 -10.12
CA VAL A 32 3.35 -7.07 -10.57
C VAL A 32 3.58 -5.57 -10.72
N ALA A 33 4.19 -4.93 -9.71
CA ALA A 33 4.47 -3.50 -9.73
C ALA A 33 5.41 -3.10 -10.89
N LEU A 34 6.49 -3.87 -11.09
CA LEU A 34 7.44 -3.63 -12.18
C LEU A 34 6.79 -3.74 -13.56
N ARG A 35 5.95 -4.76 -13.75
CA ARG A 35 5.25 -4.98 -15.04
C ARG A 35 4.14 -3.97 -15.31
N TRP A 36 3.63 -3.29 -14.28
CA TRP A 36 2.64 -2.24 -14.47
C TRP A 36 3.23 -0.99 -15.13
N GLY A 37 4.47 -0.62 -14.77
CA GLY A 37 5.18 0.52 -15.38
C GLY A 37 5.62 0.26 -16.83
N GLU A 38 5.98 -0.98 -17.14
CA GLU A 38 6.35 -1.41 -18.50
C GLU A 38 5.08 -1.64 -19.35
N ARG A 39 4.49 -0.57 -19.89
CA ARG A 39 3.31 -0.62 -20.77
C ARG A 39 3.50 -1.53 -22.01
N ASN A 40 3.23 -2.84 -21.91
CA ASN A 40 3.08 -3.83 -23.00
C ASN A 40 4.22 -4.83 -23.25
N ASP A 41 4.70 -5.57 -22.25
CA ASP A 41 5.19 -6.91 -22.55
C ASP A 41 4.79 -7.93 -21.47
N VAL A 42 3.52 -8.37 -21.56
CA VAL A 42 2.98 -9.56 -20.86
C VAL A 42 3.54 -10.86 -21.48
N LYS A 43 4.71 -10.82 -22.12
CA LYS A 43 5.37 -11.99 -22.69
C LYS A 43 6.36 -12.53 -21.67
N GLY A 44 5.90 -13.53 -20.92
CA GLY A 44 6.64 -14.23 -19.88
C GLY A 44 8.06 -14.62 -20.30
N GLY A 45 9.03 -13.82 -19.88
CA GLY A 45 10.44 -14.19 -19.85
C GLY A 45 10.83 -14.69 -18.46
N ARG A 46 11.76 -15.66 -18.39
CA ARG A 46 12.48 -15.97 -17.15
C ARG A 46 13.14 -14.69 -16.62
N SER A 47 13.15 -14.50 -15.30
CA SER A 47 13.87 -13.39 -14.68
C SER A 47 15.33 -13.40 -15.13
N ARG A 48 15.81 -12.27 -15.65
CA ARG A 48 17.18 -12.10 -16.15
C ARG A 48 17.90 -11.04 -15.36
N CYS A 49 19.22 -11.18 -15.28
CA CYS A 49 20.05 -10.12 -14.71
C CYS A 49 20.04 -8.91 -15.65
N SER A 50 19.76 -7.72 -15.13
CA SER A 50 19.74 -6.46 -15.90
C SER A 50 21.05 -6.17 -16.63
N HIS A 51 22.19 -6.59 -16.07
CA HIS A 51 23.51 -6.31 -16.64
C HIS A 51 24.03 -7.40 -17.58
N CYS A 52 23.96 -8.68 -17.19
CA CYS A 52 24.54 -9.78 -17.98
C CYS A 52 23.51 -10.59 -18.77
N GLN A 53 22.22 -10.24 -18.66
CA GLN A 53 21.10 -10.82 -19.41
C GLN A 53 20.93 -12.36 -19.30
N ARG A 54 21.70 -12.99 -18.40
CA ARG A 54 21.59 -14.41 -18.13
C ARG A 54 20.26 -14.70 -17.43
N PRO A 55 19.64 -15.86 -17.70
CA PRO A 55 18.52 -16.33 -16.91
C PRO A 55 18.98 -16.64 -15.46
N LEU A 56 18.17 -16.22 -14.49
CA LEU A 56 18.36 -16.57 -13.08
C LEU A 56 17.91 -18.02 -12.86
N ARG A 57 18.64 -18.74 -12.00
CA ARG A 57 18.27 -20.09 -11.56
C ARG A 57 17.17 -20.01 -10.50
N TRP A 58 16.43 -21.10 -10.30
CA TRP A 58 15.29 -21.13 -9.37
C TRP A 58 15.67 -20.79 -7.92
N TRP A 59 16.88 -21.12 -7.46
CA TRP A 59 17.33 -20.72 -6.12
C TRP A 59 17.75 -19.25 -6.04
N GLU A 60 18.09 -18.62 -7.16
CA GLU A 60 18.38 -17.18 -7.22
C GLU A 60 17.09 -16.36 -7.19
N LEU A 61 15.96 -17.01 -7.46
CA LEU A 61 14.61 -16.47 -7.32
C LEU A 61 14.06 -16.61 -5.90
N ILE A 62 14.78 -17.26 -4.97
CA ILE A 62 14.33 -17.37 -3.57
C ILE A 62 14.61 -16.02 -2.88
N PRO A 63 13.57 -15.23 -2.57
CA PRO A 63 13.58 -13.85 -2.05
C PRO A 63 14.85 -13.34 -1.31
N LEU A 64 14.71 -13.10 -0.01
CA LEU A 64 15.77 -12.69 0.90
C LEU A 64 16.95 -13.65 0.94
N VAL A 65 16.71 -14.96 0.77
CA VAL A 65 17.74 -15.97 0.91
C VAL A 65 18.80 -15.82 -0.17
N SER A 66 18.40 -15.66 -1.44
CA SER A 66 19.35 -15.47 -2.52
C SER A 66 20.08 -14.14 -2.39
N TYR A 67 19.38 -13.07 -1.99
CA TYR A 67 19.99 -11.75 -1.82
C TYR A 67 21.08 -11.76 -0.74
N VAL A 68 20.82 -12.37 0.42
CA VAL A 68 21.81 -12.46 1.51
C VAL A 68 22.98 -13.35 1.12
N LEU A 69 22.72 -14.53 0.55
CA LEU A 69 23.78 -15.47 0.15
C LEU A 69 24.69 -14.90 -0.95
N LEU A 70 24.10 -14.16 -1.89
CA LEU A 70 24.81 -13.53 -2.99
C LEU A 70 25.36 -12.13 -2.63
N ARG A 71 25.20 -11.68 -1.37
CA ARG A 71 25.60 -10.36 -0.87
C ARG A 71 25.07 -9.21 -1.73
N GLY A 72 23.83 -9.36 -2.23
CA GLY A 72 23.18 -8.42 -3.11
C GLY A 72 23.87 -8.27 -4.47
N GLN A 73 24.57 -9.28 -4.96
CA GLN A 73 25.29 -9.24 -6.24
C GLN A 73 24.88 -10.39 -7.17
N CYS A 74 24.95 -10.19 -8.48
CA CYS A 74 24.71 -11.27 -9.43
C CYS A 74 25.84 -12.32 -9.32
N ALA A 75 25.49 -13.60 -9.15
CA ALA A 75 26.45 -14.70 -8.99
C ALA A 75 27.47 -14.86 -10.16
N ARG A 76 27.21 -14.22 -11.31
CA ARG A 76 28.07 -14.32 -12.50
C ARG A 76 28.86 -13.05 -12.79
N CYS A 77 28.23 -11.89 -12.76
CA CYS A 77 28.87 -10.62 -13.14
C CYS A 77 29.18 -9.70 -11.95
N GLY A 78 28.80 -10.06 -10.72
CA GLY A 78 29.04 -9.23 -9.53
C GLY A 78 28.25 -7.93 -9.48
N HIS A 79 27.41 -7.64 -10.49
CA HIS A 79 26.60 -6.43 -10.51
C HIS A 79 25.62 -6.41 -9.33
N ARG A 80 25.50 -5.26 -8.65
CA ARG A 80 24.66 -5.12 -7.47
C ARG A 80 23.18 -5.18 -7.85
N LEU A 81 22.43 -6.03 -7.16
CA LEU A 81 20.97 -6.06 -7.22
C LEU A 81 20.40 -4.94 -6.35
N SER A 82 19.36 -4.28 -6.85
CA SER A 82 18.70 -3.21 -6.11
C SER A 82 18.17 -3.72 -4.76
N PRO A 83 18.46 -3.04 -3.64
CA PRO A 83 17.97 -3.41 -2.32
C PRO A 83 16.46 -3.26 -2.19
N ARG A 84 15.80 -2.62 -3.15
CA ARG A 84 14.34 -2.50 -3.20
C ARG A 84 13.64 -3.87 -3.13
N TYR A 85 14.15 -4.86 -3.85
CA TYR A 85 13.54 -6.20 -3.94
C TYR A 85 13.45 -6.89 -2.57
N PRO A 86 14.55 -7.10 -1.84
CA PRO A 86 14.50 -7.72 -0.51
C PRO A 86 13.76 -6.85 0.52
N LEU A 87 13.77 -5.52 0.38
CA LEU A 87 13.02 -4.63 1.28
C LEU A 87 11.51 -4.79 1.13
N VAL A 88 11.01 -4.93 -0.09
CA VAL A 88 9.58 -5.18 -0.34
C VAL A 88 9.17 -6.55 0.20
N GLU A 89 9.98 -7.58 -0.04
CA GLU A 89 9.72 -8.93 0.46
C GLU A 89 9.69 -8.96 1.98
N LEU A 90 10.68 -8.36 2.63
CA LEU A 90 10.74 -8.27 4.10
C LEU A 90 9.59 -7.42 4.66
N GLY A 91 9.30 -6.27 4.03
CA GLY A 91 8.20 -5.39 4.44
C GLY A 91 6.84 -6.10 4.35
N THR A 92 6.62 -6.89 3.29
CA THR A 92 5.40 -7.69 3.13
C THR A 92 5.33 -8.80 4.18
N ALA A 93 6.43 -9.51 4.43
CA ALA A 93 6.52 -10.56 5.45
C ALA A 93 6.25 -10.04 6.87
N VAL A 94 6.83 -8.88 7.23
CA VAL A 94 6.57 -8.21 8.52
C VAL A 94 5.11 -7.78 8.59
N THR A 95 4.57 -7.17 7.53
CA THR A 95 3.16 -6.73 7.49
C THR A 95 2.21 -7.91 7.71
N PHE A 96 2.42 -9.03 7.03
CA PHE A 96 1.57 -10.22 7.20
C PHE A 96 1.67 -10.80 8.60
N THR A 97 2.87 -10.81 9.19
CA THR A 97 3.08 -11.28 10.57
C THR A 97 2.32 -10.40 11.58
N LEU A 98 2.36 -9.07 11.40
CA LEU A 98 1.62 -8.13 12.24
C LEU A 98 0.10 -8.31 12.09
N LEU A 99 -0.39 -8.50 10.86
CA LEU A 99 -1.81 -8.73 10.59
C LEU A 99 -2.31 -10.07 11.13
N ALA A 100 -1.45 -11.10 11.17
CA ALA A 100 -1.78 -12.38 11.79
C ALA A 100 -2.02 -12.23 13.31
N GLY A 101 -1.22 -11.39 13.99
CA GLY A 101 -1.41 -11.07 15.40
C GLY A 101 -2.56 -10.10 15.69
N ALA A 102 -2.98 -9.30 14.71
CA ALA A 102 -4.07 -8.32 14.83
C ALA A 102 -5.44 -8.83 14.35
N SER A 103 -5.50 -10.04 13.78
CA SER A 103 -6.75 -10.65 13.31
C SER A 103 -7.26 -11.67 14.33
N ASP A 104 -8.58 -11.76 14.46
CA ASP A 104 -9.25 -12.68 15.39
C ASP A 104 -9.47 -14.06 14.75
N ASP A 105 -9.79 -14.09 13.46
CA ASP A 105 -10.04 -15.31 12.68
C ASP A 105 -9.32 -15.33 11.31
N LEU A 106 -9.39 -16.48 10.62
CA LEU A 106 -8.77 -16.65 9.30
C LEU A 106 -9.40 -15.75 8.23
N VAL A 107 -10.72 -15.53 8.27
CA VAL A 107 -11.42 -14.76 7.25
C VAL A 107 -10.96 -13.31 7.31
N GLN A 108 -10.89 -12.74 8.52
CA GLN A 108 -10.34 -11.42 8.76
C GLN A 108 -8.86 -11.34 8.37
N PHE A 109 -8.05 -12.34 8.73
CA PHE A 109 -6.63 -12.39 8.32
C PHE A 109 -6.49 -12.34 6.79
N VAL A 110 -7.22 -13.19 6.07
CA VAL A 110 -7.21 -13.26 4.60
C VAL A 110 -7.66 -11.93 3.98
N ALA A 111 -8.73 -11.33 4.50
CA ALA A 111 -9.19 -10.03 4.03
C ALA A 111 -8.12 -8.94 4.21
N LEU A 112 -7.48 -8.89 5.38
CA LEU A 112 -6.43 -7.92 5.69
C LEU A 112 -5.20 -8.10 4.81
N ILE A 113 -4.71 -9.32 4.59
CA ILE A 113 -3.54 -9.55 3.74
C ILE A 113 -3.81 -9.25 2.26
N VAL A 114 -5.04 -9.44 1.78
CA VAL A 114 -5.45 -9.06 0.41
C VAL A 114 -5.42 -7.54 0.26
N VAL A 115 -6.00 -6.81 1.21
CA VAL A 115 -5.99 -5.35 1.21
C VAL A 115 -4.57 -4.81 1.35
N ALA A 116 -3.78 -5.35 2.27
CA ALA A 116 -2.38 -4.97 2.45
C ALA A 116 -1.55 -5.23 1.19
N SER A 117 -1.75 -6.37 0.52
CA SER A 117 -1.07 -6.68 -0.75
C SER A 117 -1.38 -5.66 -1.83
N LEU A 118 -2.65 -5.25 -1.94
CA LEU A 118 -3.09 -4.24 -2.90
C LEU A 118 -2.49 -2.86 -2.58
N LEU A 119 -2.49 -2.45 -1.31
CA LEU A 119 -1.86 -1.20 -0.87
C LEU A 119 -0.35 -1.19 -1.11
N ILE A 120 0.34 -2.30 -0.85
CA ILE A 120 1.77 -2.44 -1.12
C ILE A 120 2.04 -2.29 -2.62
N VAL A 121 1.27 -2.96 -3.49
CA VAL A 121 1.43 -2.80 -4.95
C VAL A 121 1.17 -1.38 -5.39
N LEU A 122 0.11 -0.74 -4.90
CA LEU A 122 -0.19 0.67 -5.21
C LEU A 122 0.94 1.59 -4.76
N ALA A 123 1.46 1.40 -3.55
CA ALA A 123 2.60 2.17 -3.05
C ALA A 123 3.85 1.97 -3.91
N LEU A 124 4.10 0.76 -4.42
CA LEU A 124 5.23 0.49 -5.31
C LEU A 124 5.07 1.13 -6.68
N ILE A 125 3.86 1.11 -7.25
CA ILE A 125 3.55 1.78 -8.52
C ILE A 125 3.67 3.29 -8.35
N ASP A 126 3.17 3.84 -7.25
CA ASP A 126 3.27 5.26 -6.92
C ASP A 126 4.72 5.70 -6.76
N LEU A 127 5.54 4.93 -6.04
CA LEU A 127 6.99 5.18 -5.92
C LEU A 127 7.72 5.16 -7.27
N ASP A 128 7.23 4.39 -8.25
CA ASP A 128 7.86 4.27 -9.56
C ASP A 128 7.39 5.29 -10.58
N GLN A 129 6.11 5.68 -10.54
CA GLN A 129 5.45 6.42 -11.62
C GLN A 129 4.76 7.69 -11.13
N GLY A 130 4.55 7.85 -9.82
CA GLY A 130 3.79 8.96 -9.22
C GLY A 130 2.33 9.02 -9.67
N ILE A 131 1.77 7.89 -10.12
CA ILE A 131 0.40 7.79 -10.64
C ILE A 131 -0.28 6.62 -9.97
N LEU A 132 -1.49 6.87 -9.46
CA LEU A 132 -2.34 5.85 -8.85
C LEU A 132 -3.30 5.28 -9.91
N PRO A 133 -3.17 4.00 -10.32
CA PRO A 133 -4.03 3.43 -11.34
C PRO A 133 -5.47 3.22 -10.84
N ASP A 134 -6.43 3.86 -11.51
CA ASP A 134 -7.85 3.83 -11.14
C ASP A 134 -8.42 2.40 -11.03
N GLN A 135 -7.99 1.46 -11.89
CA GLN A 135 -8.50 0.09 -11.87
C GLN A 135 -8.18 -0.65 -10.56
N LEU A 136 -6.95 -0.46 -10.05
CA LEU A 136 -6.51 -1.08 -8.79
C LEU A 136 -7.13 -0.37 -7.59
N THR A 137 -7.23 0.96 -7.62
CA THR A 137 -7.82 1.76 -6.54
C THR A 137 -9.31 1.46 -6.40
N LEU A 138 -10.07 1.43 -7.49
CA LEU A 138 -11.51 1.12 -7.48
C LEU A 138 -11.77 -0.34 -7.09
N GLY A 139 -10.97 -1.27 -7.64
CA GLY A 139 -11.06 -2.69 -7.29
C GLY A 139 -10.81 -2.93 -5.80
N GLY A 140 -9.72 -2.36 -5.27
CA GLY A 140 -9.37 -2.46 -3.85
C GLY A 140 -10.42 -1.84 -2.92
N SER A 141 -10.89 -0.63 -3.26
CA SER A 141 -11.92 0.06 -2.49
C SER A 141 -13.22 -0.75 -2.43
N THR A 142 -13.58 -1.41 -3.53
CA THR A 142 -14.78 -2.25 -3.59
C THR A 142 -14.67 -3.45 -2.64
N VAL A 143 -13.52 -4.12 -2.60
CA VAL A 143 -13.31 -5.27 -1.69
C VAL A 143 -13.40 -4.84 -0.23
N VAL A 144 -12.79 -3.71 0.13
CA VAL A 144 -12.85 -3.17 1.51
C VAL A 144 -14.29 -2.83 1.89
N VAL A 145 -15.01 -2.13 1.03
CA VAL A 145 -16.41 -1.74 1.29
C VAL A 145 -17.28 -2.99 1.45
N LEU A 146 -17.14 -3.98 0.57
CA LEU A 146 -17.89 -5.24 0.68
C LEU A 146 -17.60 -5.97 1.99
N TYR A 147 -16.33 -6.04 2.41
CA TYR A 147 -15.93 -6.63 3.68
C TYR A 147 -16.54 -5.89 4.89
N LEU A 148 -16.48 -4.56 4.91
CA LEU A 148 -17.06 -3.75 5.98
C LEU A 148 -18.58 -3.92 6.08
N VAL A 149 -19.28 -3.92 4.94
CA VAL A 149 -20.72 -4.15 4.88
C VAL A 149 -21.08 -5.57 5.37
N ALA A 150 -20.33 -6.59 4.93
CA ALA A 150 -20.58 -7.97 5.31
C ALA A 150 -20.36 -8.25 6.81
N THR A 151 -19.42 -7.53 7.44
CA THR A 151 -19.08 -7.70 8.86
C THR A 151 -19.89 -6.81 9.81
N GLY A 152 -20.72 -5.89 9.29
CA GLY A 152 -21.55 -4.99 10.12
C GLY A 152 -20.77 -3.95 10.91
N ASN A 153 -19.48 -3.74 10.62
CA ASN A 153 -18.60 -2.77 11.28
C ASN A 153 -18.97 -1.31 10.89
N SER A 154 -20.05 -0.81 11.49
CA SER A 154 -20.55 0.57 11.30
C SER A 154 -19.78 1.63 12.10
N SER A 155 -18.85 1.20 12.96
CA SER A 155 -18.01 2.10 13.77
C SER A 155 -17.16 3.05 12.93
N LEU A 156 -16.73 2.65 11.72
CA LEU A 156 -15.99 3.51 10.79
C LEU A 156 -16.87 4.48 9.99
N LEU A 157 -18.16 4.17 9.81
CA LEU A 157 -19.14 5.08 9.19
C LEU A 157 -19.72 6.09 10.18
N THR A 158 -19.46 5.87 11.47
CA THR A 158 -19.74 6.84 12.51
C THR A 158 -18.62 7.89 12.47
N LEU A 159 -18.67 8.79 11.48
CA LEU A 159 -17.82 9.97 11.49
C LEU A 159 -17.94 10.61 12.88
N PRO A 160 -16.84 11.02 13.52
CA PRO A 160 -16.91 11.80 14.75
C PRO A 160 -17.84 12.97 14.43
N ARG A 161 -19.04 13.02 15.02
CA ARG A 161 -19.88 14.22 14.91
C ARG A 161 -18.97 15.34 15.36
N ARG A 162 -18.61 16.24 14.45
CA ARG A 162 -17.94 17.48 14.78
C ARG A 162 -18.84 18.09 15.86
N GLN A 163 -18.42 18.04 17.12
CA GLN A 163 -19.13 18.70 18.18
C GLN A 163 -19.10 20.16 17.75
N ALA A 164 -20.25 20.69 17.32
CA ALA A 164 -20.39 22.12 17.19
C ALA A 164 -20.08 22.63 18.60
N GLY A 165 -18.89 23.20 18.77
CA GLY A 165 -18.54 23.86 20.02
C GLY A 165 -19.68 24.83 20.34
N PRO A 166 -20.00 25.05 21.61
CA PRO A 166 -21.05 25.97 21.98
C PRO A 166 -20.75 27.30 21.28
N HIS A 167 -21.60 27.68 20.32
CA HIS A 167 -21.64 29.04 19.82
C HIS A 167 -21.95 29.85 21.07
N SER A 168 -20.93 30.46 21.65
CA SER A 168 -21.10 31.45 22.70
C SER A 168 -22.05 32.49 22.13
N ASP A 169 -23.28 32.48 22.64
CA ASP A 169 -24.30 33.46 22.36
C ASP A 169 -23.66 34.83 22.51
N LEU A 170 -23.48 35.52 21.38
CA LEU A 170 -23.27 36.96 21.38
C LEU A 170 -24.55 37.57 21.93
N THR A 171 -24.58 37.73 23.25
CA THR A 171 -25.56 38.55 23.93
C THR A 171 -25.50 39.94 23.31
N THR A 172 -26.59 40.29 22.65
CA THR A 172 -26.96 41.62 22.19
C THR A 172 -26.78 42.64 23.32
N GLY A 173 -25.69 43.41 23.24
CA GLY A 173 -25.52 44.67 23.93
C GLY A 173 -26.08 45.80 23.09
N SER A 174 -27.10 46.47 23.61
CA SER A 174 -27.77 47.64 23.07
C SER A 174 -26.85 48.86 22.92
N GLY A 175 -26.97 49.57 21.79
CA GLY A 175 -26.78 51.03 21.69
C GLY A 175 -25.41 51.50 21.17
N GLY A 176 -25.42 52.12 19.99
CA GLY A 176 -24.27 52.90 19.51
C GLY A 176 -24.22 53.04 18.00
N SER A 177 -24.96 54.00 17.46
CA SER A 177 -24.84 54.46 16.08
C SER A 177 -23.41 54.93 15.78
N SER A 178 -22.73 54.26 14.85
CA SER A 178 -21.62 54.85 14.09
C SER A 178 -21.50 54.12 12.75
N SER A 179 -21.87 54.84 11.70
CA SER A 179 -21.67 54.48 10.31
C SER A 179 -20.18 54.25 10.05
N ALA A 180 -19.79 53.00 9.82
CA ALA A 180 -18.50 52.65 9.25
C ALA A 180 -18.77 51.71 8.07
N SER A 181 -18.86 52.29 6.88
CA SER A 181 -18.88 51.58 5.61
C SER A 181 -17.57 50.79 5.45
N VAL A 182 -17.64 49.48 5.67
CA VAL A 182 -16.54 48.56 5.39
C VAL A 182 -16.50 48.31 3.89
N HIS A 183 -15.50 48.89 3.24
CA HIS A 183 -15.13 48.59 1.86
C HIS A 183 -14.70 47.12 1.75
N LEU A 184 -15.50 46.30 1.07
CA LEU A 184 -15.11 44.97 0.62
C LEU A 184 -14.20 45.10 -0.60
N GLY A 185 -12.89 45.13 -0.38
CA GLY A 185 -11.89 45.00 -1.44
C GLY A 185 -11.84 43.56 -1.94
N PHE A 186 -12.48 43.30 -3.08
CA PHE A 186 -12.34 42.04 -3.82
C PHE A 186 -11.00 42.05 -4.57
N SER A 187 -9.96 41.52 -3.94
CA SER A 187 -8.68 41.25 -4.61
C SER A 187 -8.79 39.92 -5.36
N SER A 188 -9.07 40.01 -6.66
CA SER A 188 -8.94 38.89 -7.58
C SER A 188 -7.45 38.66 -7.86
N SER A 189 -6.84 37.72 -7.15
CA SER A 189 -5.55 37.16 -7.56
C SER A 189 -5.82 35.97 -8.49
N SER A 190 -5.39 36.12 -9.73
CA SER A 190 -5.38 35.07 -10.73
C SER A 190 -4.50 33.88 -10.28
N PRO A 191 -4.81 32.63 -10.67
CA PRO A 191 -3.89 31.52 -10.50
C PRO A 191 -2.76 31.67 -11.52
N GLY A 192 -1.73 32.41 -11.13
CA GLY A 192 -0.44 32.45 -11.82
C GLY A 192 0.37 31.20 -11.47
N GLU A 193 0.60 30.39 -12.49
CA GLU A 193 1.73 29.48 -12.71
C GLU A 193 2.73 29.35 -11.54
N LYS A 194 2.74 28.17 -10.91
CA LYS A 194 3.98 27.66 -10.30
C LYS A 194 4.27 26.30 -10.90
N ALA A 195 5.15 26.38 -11.89
CA ALA A 195 5.83 25.30 -12.56
C ALA A 195 6.43 24.30 -11.55
N TRP A 196 6.17 23.03 -11.82
CA TRP A 196 6.76 21.88 -11.15
C TRP A 196 8.18 21.71 -11.71
N ALA A 197 9.18 22.18 -10.96
CA ALA A 197 10.58 22.12 -11.33
C ALA A 197 11.32 21.09 -10.47
N TRP A 198 11.24 19.80 -10.83
CA TRP A 198 12.18 18.76 -10.38
C TRP A 198 12.36 17.70 -11.47
N ALA A 199 13.21 17.97 -12.46
CA ALA A 199 13.83 16.94 -13.30
C ALA A 199 15.06 17.53 -14.02
N THR A 200 16.24 17.31 -13.42
CA THR A 200 17.52 17.25 -14.12
C THR A 200 18.23 16.00 -13.64
#